data_AF-A0A180FGH6-F1
#
_entry.id   AF-A0A180FGH6-F1
#
_cell.length_a   1.000
_cell.length_b   1.000
_cell.length_c   1.000
_cell.angle_alpha   90.00
_cell.angle_beta   90.00
_cell.angle_gamma   90.00
#
_symmetry.space_group_name_H-M   'P 1'
#
loop_
_entity.id
_entity.type
_entity.pdbx_description
1 polymer ?
#
loop_
_entity_poly.entity_id
_entity_poly.type
_entity_poly.pdbx_seq_one_letter_code
_entity_poly.pdbx_strand_id
1 'polypeptide(L)'
;MVLANGIKHYAGSLNVKTITDKADAALIADFGLERGMPAWQPTSLQYKELRDLCRELSSIKKDLTRAKCQLHAMEHLHHRNARVTALKTRQIEFYTQATEEIETQIRKLVEEDRELKEKIDQITKVKGLGLITAVTVLCETNFVLWKKKGGI
;
A
#
# COMPACT_ATOMS: atom_id res chain seq x y z
N MET A 1 4.98 -13.72 -9.83
CA MET A 1 5.15 -12.42 -10.51
C MET A 1 6.63 -12.24 -10.78
N VAL A 2 7.02 -11.87 -12.00
CA VAL A 2 8.43 -11.65 -12.33
C VAL A 2 8.91 -10.38 -11.66
N LEU A 3 10.05 -10.45 -10.98
CA LEU A 3 10.77 -9.26 -10.52
C LEU A 3 11.44 -8.60 -11.72
N ALA A 4 11.27 -7.28 -11.88
CA ALA A 4 11.93 -6.52 -12.94
C ALA A 4 13.46 -6.76 -12.97
N ASN A 5 14.08 -6.95 -11.81
CA ASN A 5 15.50 -7.28 -11.69
C ASN A 5 15.84 -8.64 -12.33
N GLY A 6 14.98 -9.65 -12.21
CA GLY A 6 15.20 -10.96 -12.83
C GLY A 6 15.28 -10.88 -14.36
N ILE A 7 14.35 -10.14 -14.97
CA ILE A 7 14.35 -9.86 -16.42
C ILE A 7 15.59 -9.07 -16.80
N LYS A 8 15.96 -8.05 -16.01
CA LYS A 8 17.15 -7.22 -16.27
C LYS A 8 18.45 -8.04 -16.25
N HIS A 9 18.60 -8.95 -15.28
CA HIS A 9 19.76 -9.83 -15.23
C HIS A 9 19.79 -10.82 -16.40
N TYR A 10 18.63 -11.34 -16.80
CA TYR A 10 18.49 -12.19 -17.97
C TYR A 10 18.84 -11.47 -19.28
N ALA A 11 18.33 -10.25 -19.47
CA ALA A 11 18.71 -9.37 -20.58
C ALA A 11 20.23 -9.18 -20.68
N GLY A 12 20.86 -8.94 -19.51
CA GLY A 12 22.31 -8.81 -19.38
C GLY A 12 23.06 -10.08 -19.77
N SER A 13 22.57 -11.26 -19.39
CA SER A 13 23.19 -12.55 -19.77
C SER A 13 23.10 -12.83 -21.27
N LEU A 14 22.04 -12.36 -21.93
CA LEU A 14 21.86 -12.46 -23.38
C LEU A 14 22.53 -11.31 -24.15
N ASN A 15 23.20 -10.39 -23.44
CA ASN A 15 23.84 -9.19 -24.00
C ASN A 15 22.89 -8.32 -24.84
N VAL A 16 21.59 -8.36 -24.52
CA VAL A 16 20.54 -7.58 -25.20
C VAL A 16 20.65 -6.13 -24.69
N LYS A 17 21.11 -5.24 -25.56
CA LYS A 17 21.26 -3.79 -25.26
C LYS A 17 20.08 -2.96 -25.77
N THR A 18 19.18 -3.58 -26.53
CA THR A 18 18.07 -2.92 -27.20
C THR A 18 16.87 -2.83 -26.26
N ILE A 19 16.44 -1.62 -25.92
CA ILE A 19 15.28 -1.35 -25.07
C ILE A 19 14.14 -0.86 -25.97
N THR A 20 13.30 -1.77 -26.41
CA THR A 20 12.08 -1.47 -27.18
C THR A 20 10.96 -2.37 -26.69
N ASP A 21 9.71 -1.90 -26.68
CA ASP A 21 8.57 -2.70 -26.19
C ASP A 21 8.50 -4.09 -26.85
N LYS A 22 8.84 -4.18 -28.14
CA LYS A 22 8.86 -5.45 -28.88
C LYS A 22 9.98 -6.39 -28.40
N ALA A 23 11.20 -5.86 -28.21
CA ALA A 23 12.32 -6.65 -27.71
C ALA A 23 12.11 -7.08 -26.26
N ASP A 24 11.56 -6.20 -25.42
CA ASP A 24 11.26 -6.48 -24.03
C ASP A 24 10.14 -7.52 -23.90
N ALA A 25 9.08 -7.43 -24.72
CA ALA A 25 8.02 -8.44 -24.74
C ALA A 25 8.55 -9.83 -25.13
N ALA A 26 9.41 -9.91 -26.15
CA ALA A 26 10.03 -11.16 -26.57
C ALA A 26 10.93 -11.72 -25.46
N LEU A 27 11.77 -10.88 -24.85
CA LEU A 27 12.65 -11.25 -23.76
C LEU A 27 11.88 -11.77 -22.53
N ILE A 28 10.77 -11.13 -22.17
CA ILE A 28 9.91 -11.55 -21.07
C ILE A 28 9.25 -12.90 -21.36
N ALA A 29 8.81 -13.12 -22.60
CA ALA A 29 8.23 -14.39 -23.02
C ALA A 29 9.27 -15.52 -22.96
N ASP A 30 10.47 -15.30 -23.51
CA ASP A 30 11.57 -16.26 -23.47
C ASP A 30 11.97 -16.58 -22.03
N PHE A 31 12.11 -15.55 -21.19
CA PHE A 31 12.39 -15.74 -19.77
C PHE A 31 11.32 -16.60 -19.07
N GLY A 32 10.04 -16.36 -19.37
CA GLY A 32 8.93 -17.10 -18.79
C GLY A 32 8.91 -18.58 -19.20
N LEU A 33 9.26 -18.86 -20.46
CA LEU A 33 9.34 -20.22 -21.01
C LEU A 33 10.54 -20.99 -20.47
N GLU A 34 11.72 -20.36 -20.45
CA GLU A 34 12.98 -21.03 -20.10
C GLU A 34 13.10 -21.30 -18.59
N ARG A 35 12.59 -20.39 -17.75
CA ARG A 35 12.78 -20.48 -16.29
C ARG A 35 11.66 -21.16 -15.53
N GLY A 36 10.59 -21.62 -16.19
CA GLY A 36 9.50 -22.37 -15.56
C GLY A 36 8.91 -21.64 -14.36
N MET A 37 8.25 -20.50 -14.62
CA MET A 37 7.81 -19.63 -13.53
C MET A 37 6.74 -20.27 -12.63
N PRO A 38 6.81 -20.05 -11.30
CA PRO A 38 5.75 -20.48 -10.42
C PRO A 38 4.45 -19.74 -10.76
N ALA A 39 3.35 -20.49 -10.78
CA ALA A 39 2.02 -19.94 -10.99
C ALA A 39 1.76 -18.80 -9.99
N TRP A 40 1.13 -17.73 -10.47
CA TRP A 40 0.71 -16.65 -9.60
C TRP A 40 -0.28 -17.19 -8.56
N GLN A 41 -0.03 -16.86 -7.29
CA GLN A 41 -0.88 -17.26 -6.17
C GLN A 41 -1.64 -16.02 -5.67
N PRO A 42 -2.96 -16.12 -5.44
CA PRO A 42 -3.72 -15.03 -4.86
C PRO A 42 -3.24 -14.74 -3.44
N THR A 43 -3.33 -13.47 -3.04
CA THR A 43 -3.12 -13.08 -1.64
C THR A 43 -4.19 -13.71 -0.75
N SER A 44 -3.82 -14.05 0.50
CA SER A 44 -4.79 -14.57 1.47
C SER A 44 -5.90 -13.55 1.72
N LEU A 45 -7.06 -14.03 2.17
CA LEU A 45 -8.22 -13.19 2.44
C LEU A 45 -7.90 -12.08 3.46
N GLN A 46 -7.16 -12.42 4.52
CA GLN A 46 -6.70 -11.47 5.55
C GLN A 46 -5.85 -10.34 4.97
N TYR A 47 -4.92 -10.65 4.04
CA TYR A 47 -4.13 -9.60 3.38
C TYR A 47 -4.97 -8.71 2.46
N LYS A 48 -6.01 -9.25 1.83
CA LYS A 48 -6.93 -8.44 1.02
C LYS A 48 -7.72 -7.49 1.91
N GLU A 49 -8.29 -7.98 3.00
CA GLU A 49 -9.01 -7.17 3.97
C GLU A 49 -8.14 -6.05 4.55
N LEU A 50 -6.91 -6.39 4.98
CA LEU A 50 -5.97 -5.41 5.50
C LEU A 50 -5.60 -4.35 4.45
N ARG A 51 -5.44 -4.76 3.18
CA ARG A 51 -5.18 -3.84 2.07
C ARG A 51 -6.34 -2.89 1.83
N ASP A 52 -7.57 -3.41 1.85
CA ASP A 52 -8.78 -2.61 1.64
C ASP A 52 -8.93 -1.58 2.77
N LEU A 53 -8.70 -1.98 4.02
CA LEU A 53 -8.66 -1.05 5.17
C LEU A 53 -7.57 0.01 5.04
N CYS A 54 -6.34 -0.36 4.62
CA CYS A 54 -5.27 0.61 4.41
C CYS A 54 -5.58 1.61 3.30
N ARG A 55 -6.21 1.16 2.21
CA ARG A 55 -6.63 2.03 1.10
C ARG A 55 -7.73 2.99 1.53
N GLU A 56 -8.72 2.49 2.26
CA GLU A 56 -9.81 3.31 2.78
C GLU A 56 -9.28 4.35 3.77
N LEU A 57 -8.38 3.96 4.67
CA LEU A 57 -7.70 4.89 5.58
C LEU A 57 -6.98 6.00 4.83
N SER A 58 -6.29 5.67 3.73
CA SER A 58 -5.62 6.66 2.88
C SER A 58 -6.63 7.62 2.22
N SER A 59 -7.77 7.10 1.78
CA SER A 59 -8.85 7.89 1.19
C SER A 59 -9.46 8.86 2.21
N ILE A 60 -9.87 8.36 3.38
CA ILE A 60 -10.47 9.16 4.45
C ILE A 60 -9.50 10.25 4.93
N LYS A 61 -8.20 9.96 5.08
CA LYS A 61 -7.21 10.98 5.46
C LYS A 61 -7.09 12.11 4.43
N LYS A 62 -7.22 11.80 3.14
CA LYS A 62 -7.25 12.82 2.07
C LYS A 62 -8.52 13.66 2.16
N ASP A 63 -9.68 13.03 2.38
CA ASP A 63 -10.96 13.75 2.51
C ASP A 63 -11.03 14.60 3.78
N LEU A 64 -10.49 14.11 4.90
CA LEU A 64 -10.30 14.89 6.14
C LEU A 64 -9.45 16.14 5.88
N THR A 65 -8.33 15.98 5.19
CA THR A 65 -7.43 17.10 4.84
C THR A 65 -8.17 18.11 3.96
N ARG A 66 -8.86 17.64 2.91
CA ARG A 66 -9.67 18.48 2.02
C ARG A 66 -10.75 19.23 2.79
N ALA A 67 -11.47 18.57 3.70
CA ALA A 67 -12.52 19.18 4.50
C ALA A 67 -11.96 20.26 5.44
N LYS A 68 -10.80 20.01 6.07
CA LYS A 68 -10.10 21.02 6.90
C LYS A 68 -9.67 22.23 6.08
N CYS A 69 -9.09 22.02 4.90
CA CYS A 69 -8.73 23.11 3.99
C CYS A 69 -9.95 23.94 3.56
N GLN A 70 -11.07 23.27 3.24
CA GLN A 70 -12.32 23.95 2.89
C GLN A 70 -12.87 24.77 4.06
N LEU A 71 -12.88 24.20 5.27
CA LEU A 71 -13.31 24.93 6.47
C LEU A 71 -12.46 26.17 6.71
N HIS A 72 -11.13 26.02 6.65
CA HIS A 72 -10.19 27.14 6.80
C HIS A 72 -10.46 28.23 5.75
N ALA A 73 -10.64 27.88 4.47
CA ALA A 73 -10.99 28.84 3.43
C ALA A 73 -12.32 29.55 3.71
N MET A 74 -13.32 28.84 4.24
CA MET A 74 -14.62 29.42 4.60
C MET A 74 -14.54 30.40 5.78
N GLU A 75 -13.61 30.19 6.70
CA GLU A 75 -13.38 31.07 7.85
C GLU A 75 -12.76 32.41 7.46
N HIS A 76 -12.02 32.45 6.34
CA HIS A 76 -11.42 33.67 5.79
C HIS A 76 -12.32 34.43 4.79
N LEU A 77 -13.53 33.94 4.52
CA LEU A 77 -14.48 34.63 3.65
C LEU A 77 -15.20 35.77 4.40
N HIS A 78 -15.38 36.90 3.71
CA HIS A 78 -16.14 38.05 4.24
C HIS A 78 -17.59 37.73 4.66
N HIS A 79 -18.19 36.67 4.09
CA HIS A 79 -19.53 36.21 4.45
C HIS A 79 -19.53 34.73 4.81
N ARG A 80 -19.63 34.43 6.10
CA ARG A 80 -19.67 33.06 6.63
C ARG A 80 -21.11 32.56 6.74
N ASN A 81 -21.44 31.51 6.00
CA ASN A 81 -22.70 30.79 6.23
C ASN A 81 -22.51 29.79 7.38
N ALA A 82 -23.04 30.12 8.56
CA ALA A 82 -22.89 29.31 9.77
C ALA A 82 -23.40 27.86 9.62
N ARG A 83 -24.45 27.63 8.82
CA ARG A 83 -24.98 26.28 8.56
C ARG A 83 -23.99 25.44 7.75
N VAL A 84 -23.37 26.03 6.73
CA VAL A 84 -22.38 25.35 5.88
C VAL A 84 -21.12 25.03 6.67
N THR A 85 -20.64 25.97 7.48
CA THR A 85 -19.50 25.72 8.38
C THR A 85 -19.80 24.58 9.36
N ALA A 86 -20.96 24.60 10.03
CA ALA A 86 -21.34 23.54 10.97
C ALA A 86 -21.40 22.15 10.29
N LEU A 87 -21.90 22.08 9.06
CA LEU A 87 -21.90 20.85 8.28
C LEU A 87 -20.48 20.37 7.96
N LYS A 88 -19.56 21.28 7.62
CA LYS A 88 -18.15 20.95 7.37
C LYS A 88 -17.44 20.47 8.64
N THR A 89 -17.71 21.08 9.79
CA THR A 89 -17.18 20.63 11.08
C THR A 89 -17.64 19.21 11.39
N ARG A 90 -18.93 18.89 11.21
CA ARG A 90 -19.44 17.51 11.38
C ARG A 90 -18.79 16.51 10.43
N GLN A 91 -18.52 16.91 9.18
CA GLN A 91 -17.78 16.06 8.25
C GLN A 91 -16.36 15.76 8.74
N ILE A 92 -15.66 16.76 9.27
CA ILE A 92 -14.32 16.58 9.85
C ILE A 92 -14.35 15.66 11.07
N GLU A 93 -15.33 15.82 11.96
CA GLU A 93 -15.54 14.94 13.12
C GLU A 93 -15.77 13.50 12.69
N PHE A 94 -16.67 13.28 11.73
CA PHE A 94 -16.93 11.95 11.16
C PHE A 94 -15.67 11.31 10.58
N TYR A 95 -14.91 12.02 9.74
CA TYR A 95 -13.68 11.46 9.16
C TYR A 95 -12.59 11.21 10.21
N THR A 96 -12.55 12.01 11.28
CA THR A 96 -11.61 11.80 12.39
C THR A 96 -11.94 10.50 13.13
N GLN A 97 -13.21 10.30 13.48
CA GLN A 97 -13.67 9.06 14.12
C GLN A 97 -13.44 7.84 13.23
N ALA A 98 -13.83 7.91 11.96
CA ALA A 98 -13.61 6.82 11.00
C ALA A 98 -12.12 6.45 10.84
N THR A 99 -11.23 7.45 10.91
CA THR A 99 -9.77 7.22 10.89
C THR A 99 -9.34 6.39 12.09
N GLU A 100 -9.77 6.76 13.30
CA GLU A 100 -9.43 6.06 14.54
C GLU A 100 -10.00 4.63 14.57
N GLU A 101 -11.23 4.45 14.10
CA GLU A 101 -11.88 3.14 13.99
C GLU A 101 -11.12 2.20 13.06
N ILE A 102 -10.77 2.66 11.86
CA ILE A 102 -10.03 1.85 10.88
C ILE A 102 -8.61 1.56 11.37
N GLU A 103 -7.92 2.54 11.97
CA GLU A 103 -6.59 2.27 12.56
C GLU A 103 -6.65 1.23 13.67
N THR A 104 -7.72 1.23 14.47
CA THR A 104 -7.95 0.22 15.51
C THR A 104 -8.22 -1.16 14.90
N GLN A 105 -9.03 -1.25 13.85
CA GLN A 105 -9.29 -2.50 13.13
C GLN A 105 -8.00 -3.07 12.52
N ILE A 106 -7.19 -2.24 11.88
CA ILE A 106 -5.88 -2.62 11.33
C ILE A 106 -4.99 -3.20 12.43
N ARG A 107 -4.91 -2.55 13.60
CA ARG A 107 -4.10 -3.04 14.72
C ARG A 107 -4.58 -4.40 15.22
N LYS A 108 -5.89 -4.60 15.36
CA LYS A 108 -6.46 -5.89 15.77
C LYS A 108 -6.10 -7.01 14.80
N LEU A 109 -6.31 -6.81 13.50
CA LEU A 109 -5.96 -7.80 12.48
C LEU A 109 -4.45 -8.13 12.48
N VAL A 110 -3.60 -7.14 12.73
CA VAL A 110 -2.15 -7.34 12.87
C VAL A 110 -1.81 -8.14 14.12
N GLU A 111 -2.50 -7.91 15.23
CA GLU A 111 -2.25 -8.65 16.49
C GLU A 111 -2.71 -10.11 16.42
N GLU A 112 -3.76 -10.40 15.65
CA GLU A 112 -4.28 -11.75 15.43
C GLU A 112 -3.35 -12.61 14.56
N ASP A 113 -2.62 -12.00 13.61
CA ASP A 113 -1.65 -12.70 12.77
C ASP A 113 -0.22 -12.55 13.33
N ARG A 114 0.26 -13.62 13.97
CA ARG A 114 1.61 -13.68 14.56
C ARG A 114 2.72 -13.48 13.51
N GLU A 115 2.61 -14.06 12.32
CA GLU A 115 3.65 -13.92 11.29
C GLU A 115 3.72 -12.47 10.79
N LEU A 116 2.55 -11.85 10.61
CA LEU A 116 2.44 -10.46 10.20
C LEU A 116 3.00 -9.51 11.27
N LYS A 117 2.65 -9.74 12.54
CA LYS A 117 3.16 -8.98 13.68
C LYS A 117 4.68 -9.04 13.78
N GLU A 118 5.27 -10.24 13.72
CA GLU A 118 6.73 -10.42 13.78
C GLU A 118 7.45 -9.64 12.67
N LYS A 119 6.87 -9.57 11.47
CA LYS A 119 7.42 -8.82 10.34
C LYS A 119 7.28 -7.32 10.52
N ILE A 120 6.13 -6.85 10.97
CA ILE A 120 5.91 -5.43 11.25
C ILE A 120 6.86 -4.97 12.35
N ASP A 121 7.04 -5.74 13.42
CA ASP A 121 7.97 -5.46 14.51
C ASP A 121 9.43 -5.38 14.02
N GLN A 122 9.81 -6.15 12.99
CA GLN A 122 11.12 -6.03 12.37
C GLN A 122 11.26 -4.72 11.57
N ILE A 123 10.20 -4.27 10.88
CA ILE A 123 10.20 -3.05 10.07
C ILE A 123 10.18 -1.80 10.96
N THR A 124 9.36 -1.79 12.01
CA THR A 124 9.17 -0.65 12.91
C THR A 124 10.35 -0.39 13.84
N LYS A 125 11.32 -1.32 13.93
CA LYS A 125 12.63 -1.06 14.59
C LYS A 125 13.41 0.09 13.94
N VAL A 126 13.16 0.38 12.67
CA VAL A 126 13.76 1.53 12.00
C VAL A 126 13.11 2.82 12.52
N LYS A 127 13.94 3.74 13.01
CA LYS A 127 13.47 5.03 13.54
C LYS A 127 12.66 5.78 12.49
N GLY A 128 11.42 6.14 12.82
CA GLY A 128 10.54 6.94 11.97
C GLY A 128 9.47 6.17 11.19
N LEU A 129 9.44 4.83 11.27
CA LEU A 129 8.36 4.03 10.68
C LEU A 129 7.33 3.60 11.73
N GLY A 130 6.12 4.15 11.61
CA GLY A 130 4.97 3.73 12.42
C GLY A 130 4.27 2.48 11.86
N LEU A 131 3.52 1.79 12.73
CA LEU A 131 2.80 0.55 12.39
C LEU A 131 1.93 0.71 11.14
N ILE A 132 1.10 1.74 11.06
CA ILE A 132 0.18 1.96 9.93
C ILE A 132 0.95 2.10 8.60
N THR A 133 2.08 2.82 8.61
CA THR A 133 2.93 2.98 7.42
C THR A 133 3.55 1.65 7.01
N ALA A 134 4.08 0.89 7.97
CA ALA A 134 4.65 -0.42 7.72
C ALA A 134 3.61 -1.39 7.13
N VAL A 135 2.41 -1.45 7.71
CA VAL A 135 1.29 -2.27 7.24
C VAL A 135 0.88 -1.86 5.83
N THR A 136 0.72 -0.56 5.57
CA THR A 136 0.30 -0.04 4.26
C THR A 136 1.28 -0.45 3.16
N VAL A 137 2.58 -0.29 3.39
CA VAL A 137 3.62 -0.69 2.43
C VAL A 137 3.61 -2.21 2.23
N LEU A 138 3.46 -2.97 3.31
CA LEU A 138 3.45 -4.43 3.27
C LEU A 138 2.23 -4.97 2.49
N CYS A 139 1.07 -4.34 2.62
CA CYS A 139 -0.15 -4.70 1.89
C CYS A 139 -0.08 -4.34 0.40
N GLU A 140 0.50 -3.20 0.05
CA GLU A 140 0.61 -2.79 -1.36
C GLU A 140 1.68 -3.55 -2.14
N THR A 141 2.74 -4.00 -1.47
CA THR A 141 3.85 -4.70 -2.13
C THR A 141 3.60 -6.18 -2.38
N ASN A 142 2.45 -6.73 -1.92
CA ASN A 142 2.10 -8.15 -1.96
C ASN A 142 3.23 -9.05 -1.41
N PHE A 143 3.02 -9.64 -0.24
CA PHE A 143 3.94 -10.49 0.53
C PHE A 143 4.77 -11.55 -0.24
N VAL A 144 4.38 -11.89 -1.47
CA VAL A 144 5.08 -12.79 -2.38
C VAL A 144 6.56 -12.43 -2.54
N LEU A 145 6.93 -11.14 -2.49
CA LEU A 145 8.32 -10.71 -2.60
C LEU A 145 9.20 -11.04 -1.38
N TRP A 146 8.59 -11.39 -0.24
CA TRP A 146 9.27 -11.61 1.04
C TRP A 146 9.27 -13.07 1.48
N LYS A 147 8.79 -14.01 0.64
CA LYS A 147 9.07 -15.44 0.86
C LYS A 147 10.55 -15.70 0.60
N LYS A 148 11.32 -15.75 1.70
CA LYS A 148 12.69 -16.29 1.88
C LYS A 148 13.59 -16.35 0.64
N LYS A 149 14.69 -15.58 0.69
CA LYS A 149 16.03 -16.14 0.37
C LYS A 149 16.31 -17.24 1.40
N GLY A 150 15.93 -18.46 1.07
CA GLY A 150 16.15 -19.62 1.93
C GLY A 150 16.20 -20.86 1.06
N GLY A 151 17.40 -21.16 0.57
CA GLY A 151 17.67 -22.33 -0.26
C GLY A 151 18.96 -22.13 -1.05
N ILE A 152 20.07 -22.48 -0.39
CA ILE A 152 21.43 -22.77 -0.90
C ILE A 152 22.08 -21.64 -1.71
#